data_AF-A0A1I1PT98-F1
#
_entry.id   AF-A0A1I1PT98-F1
#
_cell.length_a   1.000
_cell.length_b   1.000
_cell.length_c   1.000
_cell.angle_alpha   90.00
_cell.angle_beta   90.00
_cell.angle_gamma   90.00
#
_symmetry.space_group_name_H-M   'P 1'
#
loop_
_entity.id
_entity.type
_entity.pdbx_description
1 polymer ?
#
loop_
_entity_poly.entity_id
_entity_poly.type
_entity_poly.pdbx_seq_one_letter_code
_entity_poly.pdbx_strand_id
1 'polypeptide(L)'
;MTTPHLWEIDHPYYCTEGNYYARPSEGLHTEYETWQDFHADWGSLDPDLNFVWRWDWKRADPSHYEDGEEMPPDRLLVFWVLQRKAILRSTECTVTEADEPAVREWLAEKAEWVRAVWEPFLPVPEGAAS
;
A
#
# COMPACT_ATOMS: atom_id res chain seq x y z
N MET A 1 20.92 -5.11 -11.36
CA MET A 1 19.76 -4.24 -11.59
C MET A 1 19.55 -3.46 -10.30
N THR A 2 19.36 -2.15 -10.38
CA THR A 2 19.07 -1.31 -9.20
C THR A 2 17.64 -1.58 -8.74
N THR A 3 17.42 -1.68 -7.43
CA THR A 3 16.06 -1.78 -6.88
C THR A 3 15.33 -0.47 -7.17
N PRO A 4 14.16 -0.49 -7.85
CA PRO A 4 13.42 0.72 -8.14
C PRO A 4 12.89 1.34 -6.85
N HIS A 5 12.76 2.66 -6.82
CA HIS A 5 12.11 3.35 -5.71
C HIS A 5 10.63 2.99 -5.65
N LEU A 6 10.02 3.06 -4.45
CA LEU A 6 8.62 2.68 -4.29
C LEU A 6 7.67 3.56 -5.13
N TRP A 7 7.99 4.85 -5.30
CA TRP A 7 7.22 5.79 -6.14
C TRP A 7 7.41 5.59 -7.65
N GLU A 8 8.33 4.72 -8.07
CA GLU A 8 8.51 4.37 -9.49
C GLU A 8 7.69 3.12 -9.88
N ILE A 9 7.06 2.45 -8.92
CA ILE A 9 6.31 1.22 -9.14
C ILE A 9 4.85 1.57 -9.45
N ASP A 10 4.42 1.24 -10.67
CA ASP A 10 3.01 1.31 -11.07
C ASP A 10 2.40 -0.10 -11.11
N HIS A 11 1.31 -0.29 -10.37
CA HIS A 11 0.63 -1.57 -10.31
C HIS A 11 -0.38 -1.73 -11.45
N PRO A 12 -0.45 -2.89 -12.11
CA PRO A 12 -1.31 -3.09 -13.29
C PRO A 12 -2.81 -3.10 -12.96
N TYR A 13 -3.18 -3.14 -11.68
CA TYR A 13 -4.56 -3.16 -11.24
C TYR A 13 -4.93 -1.87 -10.50
N TYR A 14 -5.88 -1.13 -11.06
CA TYR A 14 -6.44 0.08 -10.46
C TYR A 14 -7.75 -0.22 -9.71
N CYS A 15 -7.86 0.33 -8.50
CA CYS A 15 -9.09 0.48 -7.73
C CYS A 15 -9.06 1.78 -6.91
N THR A 16 -10.24 2.32 -6.64
CA THR A 16 -10.45 3.47 -5.75
C THR A 16 -10.38 3.05 -4.28
N GLU A 17 -10.18 4.02 -3.42
CA GLU A 17 -10.17 3.94 -1.97
C GLU A 17 -11.56 3.59 -1.42
N GLY A 18 -11.55 2.92 -0.27
CA GLY A 18 -12.75 2.59 0.49
C GLY A 18 -13.50 1.39 -0.07
N ASN A 19 -14.83 1.49 -0.03
CA ASN A 19 -15.73 0.44 -0.46
C ASN A 19 -17.06 1.08 -0.91
N TYR A 20 -17.42 0.86 -2.18
CA TYR A 20 -18.61 1.44 -2.79
C TYR A 20 -19.92 1.14 -2.03
N TYR A 21 -20.00 -0.03 -1.38
CA TYR A 21 -21.21 -0.44 -0.67
C TYR A 21 -21.28 0.06 0.76
N ALA A 22 -20.22 0.69 1.26
CA ALA A 22 -20.18 1.19 2.62
C ALA A 22 -20.82 2.56 2.74
N ARG A 23 -21.48 2.80 3.88
CA ARG A 23 -22.01 4.13 4.20
C ARG A 23 -20.84 5.06 4.59
N PRO A 24 -20.95 6.38 4.36
CA PRO A 24 -19.91 7.33 4.81
C PRO A 24 -19.57 7.20 6.30
N SER A 25 -20.55 6.85 7.14
CA SER A 25 -20.38 6.63 8.58
C SER A 25 -19.61 5.36 8.95
N GLU A 26 -19.38 4.44 8.01
CA GLU A 26 -18.73 3.14 8.27
C GLU A 26 -17.20 3.19 8.19
N GLY A 27 -16.62 4.31 7.73
CA GLY A 27 -15.19 4.58 7.86
C GLY A 27 -14.28 3.51 7.26
N LEU A 28 -14.51 3.14 5.99
CA LEU A 28 -13.68 2.15 5.27
C LEU A 28 -12.53 2.75 4.46
N HIS A 29 -12.31 4.06 4.61
CA HIS A 29 -11.09 4.75 4.27
C HIS A 29 -10.63 5.52 5.51
N THR A 30 -9.32 5.55 5.76
CA THR A 30 -8.75 6.27 6.90
C THR A 30 -7.49 6.97 6.48
N GLU A 31 -7.45 8.27 6.74
CA GLU A 31 -6.32 9.12 6.45
C GLU A 31 -5.51 9.33 7.73
N TYR A 32 -4.19 9.30 7.59
CA TYR A 32 -3.21 9.58 8.61
C TYR A 32 -2.34 10.75 8.18
N GLU A 33 -1.90 11.56 9.14
CA GLU A 33 -1.03 12.70 8.84
C GLU A 33 0.38 12.24 8.48
N THR A 34 0.87 11.17 9.10
CA THR A 34 2.25 10.68 8.93
C THR A 34 2.31 9.16 8.79
N TRP A 35 3.42 8.68 8.22
CA TRP A 35 3.77 7.25 8.24
C TRP A 35 3.75 6.66 9.65
N GLN A 36 4.25 7.41 10.65
CA GLN A 36 4.39 6.94 12.01
C GLN A 36 3.02 6.72 12.67
N ASP A 37 2.03 7.60 12.41
CA ASP A 37 0.66 7.43 12.91
C ASP A 37 -0.01 6.21 12.28
N PHE A 38 0.15 6.05 10.96
CA PHE A 38 -0.32 4.86 10.26
C PHE A 38 0.30 3.57 10.84
N HIS A 39 1.62 3.57 11.01
CA HIS A 39 2.37 2.40 11.46
C HIS A 39 2.10 2.08 12.95
N ALA A 40 1.79 3.08 13.78
CA ALA A 40 1.38 2.85 15.16
C ALA A 40 0.07 2.05 15.25
N ASP A 41 -0.88 2.33 14.35
CA ASP A 41 -2.17 1.64 14.31
C ASP A 41 -2.10 0.27 13.61
N TRP A 42 -1.38 0.19 12.49
CA TRP A 42 -1.42 -0.96 11.58
C TRP A 42 -0.13 -1.78 11.52
N GLY A 43 1.01 -1.20 11.88
CA GLY A 43 2.34 -1.73 11.62
C GLY A 43 2.54 -3.12 12.20
N SER A 44 2.23 -3.27 13.49
CA SER A 44 2.40 -4.50 14.27
C SER A 44 1.17 -5.40 14.30
N LEU A 45 0.11 -5.09 13.53
CA LEU A 45 -1.06 -5.95 13.53
C LEU A 45 -0.75 -7.27 12.83
N ASP A 46 -1.37 -8.33 13.35
CA ASP A 46 -1.20 -9.70 12.85
C ASP A 46 -1.54 -9.74 11.34
N PRO A 47 -0.60 -10.18 10.49
CA PRO A 47 -0.79 -10.26 9.04
C PRO A 47 -1.93 -11.19 8.62
N ASP A 48 -2.20 -12.27 9.36
CA ASP A 48 -3.33 -13.18 9.09
C ASP A 48 -4.66 -12.46 9.28
N LEU A 49 -4.69 -11.42 10.11
CA LEU A 49 -5.89 -10.64 10.40
C LEU A 49 -6.08 -9.46 9.42
N ASN A 50 -5.01 -8.99 8.77
CA ASN A 50 -4.97 -7.75 8.00
C ASN A 50 -4.19 -7.93 6.68
N PHE A 51 -4.82 -8.60 5.72
CA PHE A 51 -4.20 -8.91 4.44
C PHE A 51 -4.06 -7.66 3.56
N VAL A 52 -2.82 -7.19 3.37
CA VAL A 52 -2.48 -6.14 2.41
C VAL A 52 -2.33 -6.78 1.04
N TRP A 53 -3.21 -6.43 0.11
CA TRP A 53 -3.20 -7.01 -1.23
C TRP A 53 -2.69 -6.04 -2.30
N ARG A 54 -2.67 -4.74 -1.99
CA ARG A 54 -2.15 -3.68 -2.84
C ARG A 54 -1.68 -2.51 -1.99
N TRP A 55 -0.68 -1.80 -2.51
CA TRP A 55 -0.24 -0.50 -2.01
C TRP A 55 0.06 0.40 -3.22
N ASP A 56 0.12 1.70 -3.01
CA ASP A 56 0.57 2.64 -4.03
C ASP A 56 1.30 3.79 -3.34
N TRP A 57 2.48 4.17 -3.85
CA TRP A 57 3.10 5.44 -3.50
C TRP A 57 2.70 6.48 -4.56
N LYS A 58 1.78 7.38 -4.21
CA LYS A 58 1.27 8.42 -5.09
C LYS A 58 2.09 9.69 -4.91
N ARG A 59 2.68 10.13 -6.01
CA ARG A 59 3.39 11.40 -6.16
C ARG A 59 2.62 12.30 -7.11
N ALA A 60 2.50 13.56 -6.75
CA ALA A 60 1.90 14.56 -7.63
C ALA A 60 2.74 14.73 -8.90
N ASP A 61 2.10 14.74 -10.06
CA ASP A 61 2.78 15.01 -11.34
C ASP A 61 3.03 16.52 -11.44
N PRO A 62 4.30 16.99 -11.47
CA PRO A 62 4.61 18.42 -11.56
C PRO A 62 3.98 19.11 -12.78
N SER A 63 3.71 18.36 -13.87
CA SER A 63 3.10 18.93 -15.08
C SER A 63 1.63 19.32 -14.91
N HIS A 64 0.99 18.91 -13.81
CA HIS A 64 -0.39 19.26 -13.49
C HIS A 64 -0.53 20.54 -12.65
N TYR A 65 0.58 21.17 -12.25
CA TYR A 65 0.59 22.33 -11.36
C TYR A 65 1.28 23.52 -12.03
N GLU A 66 0.76 24.73 -11.81
CA GLU A 66 1.37 25.96 -12.33
C GLU A 66 2.59 26.40 -11.50
N ASP A 67 3.48 27.20 -12.08
CA ASP A 67 4.64 27.74 -11.37
C ASP A 67 4.20 28.54 -10.12
N GLY A 68 4.58 28.04 -8.94
CA GLY A 68 4.24 28.65 -7.65
C GLY A 68 3.00 28.09 -6.97
N GLU A 69 2.30 27.13 -7.60
CA GLU A 69 1.27 26.32 -6.95
C GLU A 69 1.91 25.30 -6.00
N GLU A 70 1.36 25.16 -4.80
CA GLU A 70 1.83 24.18 -3.83
C GLU A 70 1.43 22.78 -4.29
N MET A 71 2.42 21.95 -4.62
CA MET A 71 2.19 20.55 -4.92
C MET A 71 1.77 19.82 -3.64
N PRO A 72 0.75 18.95 -3.71
CA PRO A 72 0.39 18.14 -2.56
C PRO A 72 1.54 17.18 -2.22
N PRO A 73 1.69 16.81 -0.94
CA PRO A 73 2.74 15.90 -0.53
C PRO A 73 2.48 14.49 -1.07
N ASP A 74 3.54 13.67 -1.09
CA ASP A 74 3.44 12.26 -1.45
C ASP A 74 2.53 11.51 -0.46
N ARG A 75 1.78 10.54 -0.97
CA ARG A 75 0.85 9.71 -0.20
C ARG A 75 1.17 8.24 -0.39
N LEU A 76 1.20 7.48 0.70
CA LEU A 76 1.19 6.02 0.66
C LEU A 76 -0.23 5.54 0.89
N LEU A 77 -0.79 4.86 -0.10
CA LEU A 77 -2.08 4.17 -0.02
C LEU A 77 -1.83 2.70 0.24
N VAL A 78 -2.61 2.12 1.15
CA VAL A 78 -2.58 0.69 1.47
C VAL A 78 -4.00 0.14 1.41
N PHE A 79 -4.17 -0.97 0.71
CA PHE A 79 -5.47 -1.62 0.50
C PHE A 79 -5.50 -2.97 1.20
N TRP A 80 -6.58 -3.19 1.94
CA TRP A 80 -6.75 -4.28 2.87
C TRP A 80 -7.94 -5.15 2.48
N VAL A 81 -7.82 -6.45 2.75
CA VAL A 81 -8.96 -7.35 2.97
C VAL A 81 -8.92 -7.78 4.43
N LEU A 82 -9.86 -7.29 5.24
CA LEU A 82 -9.97 -7.73 6.63
C LEU A 82 -10.79 -9.02 6.71
N GLN A 83 -10.23 -10.01 7.39
CA GLN A 83 -10.77 -11.37 7.41
C GLN A 83 -12.14 -11.50 8.10
N ARG A 84 -12.76 -12.68 7.97
CA ARG A 84 -14.11 -13.08 8.45
C ARG A 84 -15.29 -12.37 7.79
N LYS A 85 -15.19 -11.08 7.51
CA LYS A 85 -16.26 -10.27 6.91
C LYS A 85 -15.96 -9.82 5.47
N ALA A 86 -14.79 -10.16 4.94
CA ALA A 86 -14.34 -9.74 3.61
C ALA A 86 -14.45 -8.22 3.42
N ILE A 87 -14.01 -7.47 4.44
CA ILE A 87 -14.10 -6.02 4.41
C ILE A 87 -12.97 -5.50 3.55
N LEU A 88 -13.31 -4.96 2.40
CA LEU A 88 -12.41 -4.11 1.63
C LEU A 88 -12.30 -2.76 2.33
N ARG A 89 -11.07 -2.40 2.69
CA ARG A 89 -10.71 -1.15 3.34
C ARG A 89 -9.48 -0.59 2.66
N SER A 90 -9.31 0.72 2.77
CA SER A 90 -8.05 1.39 2.44
C SER A 90 -7.63 2.30 3.57
N THR A 91 -6.35 2.63 3.61
CA THR A 91 -5.76 3.63 4.48
C THR A 91 -4.76 4.43 3.67
N GLU A 92 -4.59 5.69 4.00
CA GLU A 92 -3.54 6.50 3.40
C GLU A 92 -2.82 7.37 4.42
N CYS A 93 -1.56 7.69 4.15
CA CYS A 93 -0.77 8.57 4.99
C CYS A 93 0.16 9.45 4.15
N THR A 94 0.55 10.60 4.69
CA THR A 94 1.62 11.40 4.09
C THR A 94 2.96 10.71 4.31
N VAL A 95 3.77 10.66 3.25
CA VAL A 95 5.12 10.09 3.29
C VAL A 95 6.11 11.01 2.60
N THR A 96 7.38 10.82 2.90
CA THR A 96 8.51 11.48 2.23
C THR A 96 9.50 10.42 1.75
N GLU A 97 10.44 10.80 0.88
CA GLU A 97 11.50 9.88 0.44
C GLU A 97 12.33 9.32 1.62
N ALA A 98 12.39 10.05 2.74
CA ALA A 98 13.07 9.59 3.95
C ALA A 98 12.36 8.40 4.64
N ASP A 99 11.05 8.25 4.43
CA ASP A 99 10.26 7.15 4.98
C ASP A 99 10.39 5.86 4.16
N GLU A 100 10.86 5.96 2.90
CA GLU A 100 10.92 4.84 1.95
C GLU A 100 11.58 3.57 2.50
N PRO A 101 12.74 3.63 3.20
CA PRO A 101 13.37 2.42 3.72
C PRO A 101 12.47 1.65 4.71
N ALA A 102 11.78 2.36 5.61
CA ALA A 102 10.90 1.77 6.60
C ALA A 102 9.61 1.23 5.95
N VAL A 103 9.03 1.98 5.01
CA VAL A 103 7.85 1.54 4.25
C VAL A 103 8.17 0.28 3.45
N ARG A 104 9.34 0.23 2.81
CA ARG A 104 9.79 -0.92 2.01
C ARG A 104 9.97 -2.18 2.85
N GLU A 105 10.61 -2.06 4.01
CA GLU A 105 10.78 -3.17 4.94
C GLU A 105 9.41 -3.74 5.36
N TRP A 106 8.50 -2.86 5.77
CA TRP A 106 7.15 -3.25 6.15
C TRP A 106 6.36 -3.90 5.00
N LEU A 107 6.38 -3.32 3.80
CA LEU A 107 5.70 -3.88 2.63
C LEU A 107 6.27 -5.22 2.21
N ALA A 108 7.58 -5.44 2.34
CA ALA A 108 8.22 -6.72 2.03
C ALA A 108 7.67 -7.83 2.94
N GLU A 109 7.49 -7.56 4.24
CA GLU A 109 6.85 -8.51 5.17
C GLU A 109 5.41 -8.84 4.76
N LYS A 110 4.63 -7.82 4.35
CA LYS A 110 3.24 -8.05 3.92
C LYS A 110 3.17 -8.79 2.59
N ALA A 111 4.12 -8.56 1.69
CA ALA A 111 4.18 -9.21 0.38
C ALA A 111 4.39 -10.73 0.47
N GLU A 112 5.03 -11.25 1.51
CA GLU A 112 5.19 -12.69 1.72
C GLU A 112 3.84 -13.41 1.83
N TRP A 113 2.81 -12.76 2.38
CA TRP A 113 1.46 -13.34 2.46
C TRP A 113 0.77 -13.40 1.11
N VAL A 114 0.87 -12.32 0.33
CA VAL A 114 0.35 -12.32 -1.05
C VAL A 114 1.07 -13.39 -1.87
N ARG A 115 2.39 -13.52 -1.72
CA ARG A 115 3.17 -14.57 -2.38
C ARG A 115 2.67 -15.95 -1.97
N ALA A 116 2.54 -16.24 -0.67
CA ALA A 116 2.09 -17.54 -0.18
C ALA A 116 0.70 -17.95 -0.70
N VAL A 117 -0.22 -16.99 -0.89
CA VAL A 117 -1.55 -17.25 -1.46
C VAL A 117 -1.47 -17.72 -2.92
N TRP A 118 -0.58 -17.14 -3.71
CA TRP A 118 -0.54 -17.36 -5.16
C TRP A 118 0.56 -18.34 -5.62
N GLU A 119 1.65 -18.46 -4.87
CA GLU A 119 2.82 -19.29 -5.18
C GLU A 119 2.48 -20.75 -5.54
N PRO A 120 1.53 -21.45 -4.88
CA PRO A 120 1.17 -22.82 -5.26
C PRO A 120 0.66 -22.98 -6.70
N PHE A 121 0.21 -21.91 -7.34
CA PHE A 121 -0.27 -21.90 -8.72
C PHE A 121 0.74 -21.30 -9.70
N LEU A 122 1.77 -20.61 -9.22
CA LEU A 122 2.75 -19.97 -10.06
C LEU A 122 3.86 -20.97 -10.43
N PRO A 123 4.38 -20.93 -11.67
CA PRO A 123 5.51 -21.76 -12.03
C PRO A 123 6.71 -21.40 -11.15
N VAL A 124 7.45 -22.41 -10.69
CA VAL A 124 8.72 -22.19 -9.98
C VAL A 124 9.65 -21.42 -10.93
N PRO A 125 10.19 -20.25 -10.52
CA PRO A 125 11.14 -19.51 -11.35
C PRO A 125 12.32 -20.41 -11.72
N GLU A 126 12.67 -20.45 -13.01
CA GLU A 126 13.86 -21.16 -13.47
C GLU A 126 15.09 -20.63 -12.72
N GLY A 127 15.68 -21.47 -11.84
CA GLY A 127 16.85 -21.12 -11.04
C GLY A 127 16.66 -21.14 -9.52
N ALA A 128 15.44 -21.34 -9.00
CA ALA A 128 15.18 -21.47 -7.56
C ALA A 128 15.28 -22.90 -7.01
N ALA A 129 15.63 -23.88 -7.86
CA ALA A 129 15.87 -25.25 -7.44
C ALA A 129 17.32 -25.42 -6.98
N SER A 130 17.54 -25.40 -5.66
CA SER A 130 18.70 -26.02 -5.01
C SER A 130 18.33 -26.50 -3.63
#